data_AF-A0A1Q7UQ22-F1
#
_entry.id   AF-A0A1Q7UQ22-F1
#
_cell.length_a   1.000
_cell.length_b   1.000
_cell.length_c   1.000
_cell.angle_alpha   90.00
_cell.angle_beta   90.00
_cell.angle_gamma   90.00
#
_symmetry.space_group_name_H-M   'P 1'
#
loop_
_entity.id
_entity.type
_entity.pdbx_description
1 polymer ?
#
loop_
_entity_poly.entity_id
_entity_poly.type
_entity_poly.pdbx_seq_one_letter_code
_entity_poly.pdbx_strand_id
1 'polypeptide(L)'
;MLGYLRKDADGQGLTNITIIQSIWQDAPETLAADIVICSHVLYPIVDIVPFLAKLIKATGHICYIYMRATSIDALTGHLWKHFHGDERRLPPGYIHVLDVLYELGIYADVEVVKLPVILSYPSVDVAVEEVSEQLILPGDDATRKELRHLLEDWLVERNGMLVPPVEAMIGAIITVQK
;
A
#
# COMPACT_ATOMS: atom_id res chain seq x y z
N MET A 1 4.60 -4.80 14.08
CA MET A 1 5.34 -5.08 12.82
C MET A 1 6.71 -5.69 13.09
N LEU A 2 7.71 -4.95 13.60
CA LEU A 2 9.10 -5.45 13.71
C LEU A 2 9.27 -6.71 14.57
N GLY A 3 8.45 -6.90 15.61
CA GLY A 3 8.45 -8.14 16.40
C GLY A 3 8.04 -9.38 15.61
N TYR A 4 7.10 -9.25 14.66
CA TYR A 4 6.73 -10.35 13.75
C TYR A 4 7.87 -10.65 12.77
N LEU A 5 8.50 -9.61 12.18
CA LEU A 5 9.67 -9.79 11.33
C LEU A 5 10.79 -10.56 12.04
N ARG A 6 11.08 -10.20 13.30
CA ARG A 6 12.09 -10.91 14.11
C ARG A 6 11.72 -12.39 14.29
N LYS A 7 10.48 -12.65 14.71
CA LYS A 7 9.98 -14.01 14.93
C LYS A 7 10.07 -14.87 13.65
N ASP A 8 9.70 -14.30 12.51
CA ASP A 8 9.72 -15.01 11.22
C ASP A 8 11.15 -15.26 10.73
N ALA A 9 12.06 -14.30 10.94
CA ALA A 9 13.47 -14.46 10.64
C ALA A 9 14.12 -15.55 11.50
N ASP A 10 13.86 -15.53 12.81
CA ASP A 10 14.38 -16.52 13.76
C ASP A 10 13.81 -17.92 13.46
N GLY A 11 12.51 -18.01 13.17
CA GLY A 11 11.85 -19.27 12.80
C GLY A 11 12.39 -19.89 11.51
N GLN A 12 12.97 -19.08 10.62
CA GLN A 12 13.64 -19.52 9.39
C GLN A 12 15.17 -19.64 9.53
N GLY A 13 15.74 -19.33 10.70
CA GLY A 13 17.19 -19.37 10.94
C GLY A 13 17.99 -18.34 10.14
N LEU A 14 17.38 -17.20 9.78
CA LEU A 14 18.03 -16.15 9.01
C LEU A 14 18.95 -15.31 9.92
N THR A 15 20.24 -15.29 9.60
CA THR A 15 21.27 -14.57 10.40
C THR A 15 21.75 -13.26 9.77
N ASN A 16 21.27 -12.94 8.56
CA ASN A 16 21.66 -11.79 7.75
C ASN A 16 20.65 -10.64 7.80
N ILE A 17 19.86 -10.54 8.88
CA ILE A 17 18.82 -9.51 9.04
C ILE A 17 19.14 -8.62 10.25
N THR A 18 19.39 -7.34 9.97
CA THR A 18 19.51 -6.29 10.98
C THR A 18 18.22 -5.48 11.01
N ILE A 19 17.59 -5.38 12.19
CA ILE A 19 16.34 -4.63 12.38
C ILE A 19 16.65 -3.37 13.17
N ILE A 20 16.19 -2.23 12.66
CA ILE A 20 16.31 -0.93 13.31
C ILE A 20 14.91 -0.44 13.65
N GLN A 21 14.65 -0.26 14.94
CA GLN A 21 13.39 0.30 15.42
C GLN A 21 13.47 1.83 15.40
N SER A 22 13.10 2.42 14.26
CA SER A 22 13.00 3.86 14.07
C SER A 22 11.98 4.20 12.98
N ILE A 23 11.53 5.45 12.94
CA ILE A 23 10.99 6.00 11.71
C ILE A 23 12.14 6.35 10.77
N TRP A 24 11.90 6.38 9.47
CA TRP A 24 12.97 6.62 8.50
C TRP A 24 13.65 7.99 8.70
N GLN A 25 12.86 9.01 9.04
CA GLN A 25 13.30 10.36 9.31
C GLN A 25 14.34 10.41 10.44
N ASP A 26 14.19 9.58 11.47
CA ASP A 26 15.06 9.55 12.65
C ASP A 26 16.12 8.44 12.58
N ALA A 27 16.09 7.57 11.56
CA ALA A 27 17.09 6.52 11.38
C ALA A 27 18.50 7.11 11.21
N PRO A 28 19.58 6.40 11.61
CA PRO A 28 20.93 6.92 11.46
C PRO A 28 21.27 7.33 10.02
N GLU A 29 21.83 8.53 9.85
CA GLU A 29 22.29 9.06 8.55
C GLU A 29 23.48 8.28 7.96
N THR A 30 24.08 7.39 8.75
CA THR A 30 25.17 6.49 8.35
C THR A 30 24.68 5.23 7.65
N LEU A 31 23.36 4.98 7.61
CA LEU A 31 22.82 3.85 6.87
C LEU A 31 23.07 4.02 5.38
N ALA A 32 23.69 3.01 4.80
CA ALA A 32 23.94 2.92 3.37
C ALA A 32 23.79 1.47 2.90
N ALA A 33 23.31 1.29 1.67
CA ALA A 33 23.19 0.00 1.03
C ALA A 33 23.34 0.15 -0.48
N ASP A 34 23.88 -0.87 -1.13
CA ASP A 34 23.96 -0.94 -2.61
C ASP A 34 22.57 -0.81 -3.25
N ILE A 35 21.59 -1.47 -2.64
CA ILE A 35 20.20 -1.49 -3.07
C ILE A 35 19.31 -1.04 -1.92
N VAL A 36 18.45 -0.05 -2.19
CA VAL A 36 17.43 0.42 -1.24
C VAL A 36 16.05 0.05 -1.77
N ILE A 37 15.18 -0.47 -0.91
CA ILE A 37 13.80 -0.83 -1.25
C ILE A 37 12.85 -0.11 -0.29
N CYS A 38 11.94 0.68 -0.85
CA CYS A 38 10.88 1.40 -0.15
C CYS A 38 9.52 0.90 -0.66
N SER A 39 8.95 -0.10 0.02
CA SER A 39 7.74 -0.79 -0.42
C SER A 39 6.50 -0.34 0.36
N HIS A 40 5.56 0.31 -0.32
CA HIS A 40 4.29 0.79 0.24
C HIS A 40 4.42 1.76 1.43
N VAL A 41 5.51 2.53 1.52
CA VAL A 41 5.78 3.41 2.68
C VAL A 41 5.29 4.85 2.49
N LEU A 42 5.26 5.37 1.25
CA LEU A 42 5.16 6.83 1.02
C LEU A 42 3.77 7.46 1.22
N TYR A 43 2.69 6.67 1.29
CA TYR A 43 1.31 7.20 1.33
C TYR A 43 1.02 8.21 2.45
N PRO A 44 1.51 8.02 3.70
CA PRO A 44 1.26 8.94 4.81
C PRO A 44 2.38 9.97 5.01
N ILE A 45 3.38 10.03 4.13
CA ILE A 45 4.54 10.90 4.32
C ILE A 45 4.18 12.33 3.91
N VAL A 46 4.01 13.19 4.91
CA VAL A 46 3.68 14.61 4.70
C VAL A 46 4.88 15.37 4.12
N ASP A 47 6.05 15.26 4.77
CA ASP A 47 7.28 15.92 4.32
C ASP A 47 8.12 14.95 3.48
N ILE A 48 7.71 14.78 2.22
CA ILE A 48 8.23 13.76 1.32
C ILE A 48 9.64 14.07 0.77
N VAL A 49 9.99 15.35 0.63
CA VAL A 49 11.28 15.78 0.08
C VAL A 49 12.47 15.26 0.91
N PRO A 50 12.57 15.54 2.23
CA PRO A 50 13.67 15.02 3.04
C PRO A 50 13.63 13.49 3.15
N PHE A 51 12.43 12.89 3.11
CA PHE A 51 12.28 11.43 3.11
C PHE A 51 12.95 10.79 1.89
N LEU A 52 12.64 11.28 0.69
CA LEU A 52 13.22 10.81 -0.58
C LEU A 52 14.71 11.12 -0.65
N ALA A 53 15.13 12.34 -0.29
CA ALA A 53 16.53 12.72 -0.29
C ALA A 53 17.37 11.79 0.58
N LYS A 54 16.86 11.40 1.75
CA LYS A 54 17.52 10.45 2.64
C LYS A 54 17.60 9.04 2.06
N LEU A 55 16.53 8.53 1.43
CA LEU A 55 16.55 7.23 0.73
C LEU A 55 17.62 7.21 -0.36
N ILE A 56 17.64 8.25 -1.18
CA ILE A 56 18.57 8.35 -2.32
C ILE A 56 20.00 8.53 -1.81
N LYS A 57 20.22 9.32 -0.76
CA LYS A 57 21.53 9.44 -0.10
C LYS A 57 22.06 8.09 0.39
N ALA A 58 21.21 7.28 1.04
CA ALA A 58 21.56 5.95 1.54
C ALA A 58 21.82 4.91 0.44
N THR A 59 21.46 5.19 -0.81
CA THR A 59 21.60 4.27 -1.93
C THR A 59 23.00 4.35 -2.54
N GLY A 60 23.67 3.21 -2.74
CA GLY A 60 24.94 3.12 -3.46
C GLY A 60 24.78 2.97 -4.97
N HIS A 61 23.85 2.12 -5.40
CA HIS A 61 23.62 1.81 -6.82
C HIS A 61 22.18 2.07 -7.27
N ILE A 62 21.18 1.42 -6.66
CA ILE A 62 19.78 1.47 -7.14
C ILE A 62 18.79 1.57 -5.99
N CYS A 63 17.86 2.52 -6.08
CA CYS A 63 16.74 2.67 -5.16
C CYS A 63 15.43 2.30 -5.86
N TYR A 64 14.72 1.31 -5.31
CA TYR A 64 13.38 0.92 -5.73
C TYR A 64 12.33 1.47 -4.78
N ILE A 65 11.38 2.22 -5.30
CA ILE A 65 10.21 2.67 -4.57
C ILE A 65 8.99 1.98 -5.19
N TYR A 66 8.34 1.12 -4.42
CA TYR A 66 7.20 0.35 -4.88
C TYR A 66 5.90 0.90 -4.29
N MET A 67 4.99 1.31 -5.17
CA MET A 67 3.70 1.90 -4.81
C MET A 67 2.56 1.27 -5.62
N ARG A 68 1.33 1.49 -5.17
CA ARG A 68 0.15 1.17 -5.96
C ARG A 68 -0.04 2.24 -7.03
N ALA A 69 -0.27 1.80 -8.26
CA ALA A 69 -0.77 2.66 -9.32
C ALA A 69 -2.29 2.88 -9.20
N THR A 70 -3.00 1.87 -8.69
CA THR A 70 -4.42 1.95 -8.35
C THR A 70 -4.60 1.78 -6.84
N SER A 71 -5.15 2.80 -6.17
CA SER A 71 -5.45 2.73 -4.74
C SER A 71 -6.44 1.61 -4.43
N ILE A 72 -6.28 0.92 -3.29
CA ILE A 72 -7.27 -0.05 -2.80
C ILE A 72 -8.61 0.65 -2.57
N ASP A 73 -8.58 1.88 -2.04
CA ASP A 73 -9.78 2.68 -1.77
C ASP A 73 -10.52 3.08 -3.05
N ALA A 74 -9.86 3.04 -4.20
CA ALA A 74 -10.55 3.27 -5.48
C ALA A 74 -11.49 2.11 -5.84
N LEU A 75 -11.17 0.88 -5.42
CA LEU A 75 -12.01 -0.29 -5.69
C LEU A 75 -13.34 -0.22 -4.95
N THR A 76 -13.32 0.27 -3.71
CA THR A 76 -14.51 0.45 -2.86
C THR A 76 -15.11 1.85 -2.97
N GLY A 77 -14.63 2.69 -3.90
CA GLY A 77 -15.08 4.08 -4.05
C GLY A 77 -16.59 4.22 -4.33
N HIS A 78 -17.18 3.26 -5.04
CA HIS A 78 -18.63 3.22 -5.27
C HIS A 78 -19.41 2.96 -3.97
N LEU A 79 -18.91 2.10 -3.08
CA LEU A 79 -19.50 1.87 -1.75
C LEU A 79 -19.31 3.10 -0.86
N TRP A 80 -18.14 3.76 -0.92
CA TRP A 80 -17.92 5.02 -0.21
C TRP A 80 -18.96 6.06 -0.60
N LYS A 81 -19.15 6.27 -1.91
CA LYS A 81 -20.14 7.22 -2.43
C LYS A 81 -21.56 6.87 -2.01
N HIS A 82 -21.88 5.58 -1.95
CA HIS A 82 -23.19 5.11 -1.48
C HIS A 82 -23.48 5.53 -0.03
N PHE A 83 -22.53 5.29 0.89
CA PHE A 83 -22.75 5.56 2.32
C PHE A 83 -22.49 7.01 2.74
N HIS A 84 -21.55 7.71 2.09
CA HIS A 84 -21.14 9.08 2.48
C HIS A 84 -21.71 10.16 1.57
N GLY A 85 -22.20 9.81 0.37
CA GLY A 85 -22.79 10.75 -0.59
C GLY A 85 -21.78 11.58 -1.39
N ASP A 86 -20.48 11.38 -1.19
CA ASP A 86 -19.40 12.08 -1.89
C ASP A 86 -18.32 11.13 -2.43
N GLU A 87 -17.36 11.67 -3.19
CA GLU A 87 -16.24 10.88 -3.73
C GLU A 87 -15.13 10.73 -2.68
N ARG A 88 -14.61 9.51 -2.52
CA ARG A 88 -13.48 9.25 -1.61
C ARG A 88 -12.24 10.03 -2.07
N ARG A 89 -11.69 10.84 -1.16
CA ARG A 89 -10.37 11.45 -1.36
C ARG A 89 -9.30 10.37 -1.27
N LEU A 90 -8.65 10.08 -2.40
CA LEU A 90 -7.59 9.07 -2.48
C LEU A 90 -6.25 9.64 -1.98
N PRO A 91 -5.39 8.79 -1.39
CA PRO A 91 -4.04 9.20 -1.01
C PRO A 91 -3.18 9.52 -2.25
N PRO A 92 -2.04 10.21 -2.08
CA PRO A 92 -1.08 10.40 -3.16
C PRO A 92 -0.65 9.06 -3.77
N GLY A 93 -0.83 8.93 -5.09
CA GLY A 93 -0.33 7.81 -5.88
C GLY A 93 1.13 7.98 -6.33
N TYR A 94 1.66 6.93 -6.97
CA TYR A 94 3.03 6.90 -7.51
C TYR A 94 3.40 8.08 -8.41
N ILE A 95 2.45 8.61 -9.17
CA ILE A 95 2.69 9.73 -10.09
C ILE A 95 3.11 11.00 -9.36
N HIS A 96 2.56 11.26 -8.18
CA HIS A 96 2.96 12.42 -7.36
C HIS A 96 4.38 12.27 -6.81
N VAL A 97 4.86 11.03 -6.63
CA VAL A 97 6.26 10.79 -6.26
C VAL A 97 7.19 11.08 -7.43
N LEU A 98 6.78 10.72 -8.65
CA LEU A 98 7.52 11.08 -9.87
C LEU A 98 7.57 12.60 -10.06
N ASP A 99 6.46 13.31 -9.82
CA ASP A 99 6.41 14.77 -9.88
C ASP A 99 7.41 15.41 -8.91
N VAL A 100 7.44 14.96 -7.65
CA VAL A 100 8.40 15.45 -6.64
C VAL A 100 9.84 15.12 -7.02
N LEU A 101 10.13 13.90 -7.49
CA LEU A 101 11.48 13.53 -7.94
C LEU A 101 11.94 14.42 -9.10
N TYR A 102 11.05 14.68 -10.05
CA TYR A 102 11.31 15.57 -11.17
C TYR A 102 11.62 17.00 -10.73
N GLU A 103 10.85 17.56 -9.78
CA GLU A 103 11.12 18.89 -9.20
C GLU A 103 12.48 18.96 -8.47
N LEU A 104 12.93 17.84 -7.90
CA LEU A 104 14.27 17.72 -7.29
C LEU A 104 15.39 17.50 -8.32
N GLY A 105 15.09 17.46 -9.62
CA GLY A 105 16.06 17.20 -10.69
C GLY A 105 16.48 15.73 -10.78
N ILE A 106 15.69 14.82 -10.23
CA ILE A 106 15.95 13.38 -10.18
C ILE A 106 15.04 12.70 -11.20
N TYR A 107 15.63 12.20 -12.28
CA TYR A 107 14.92 11.50 -13.34
C TYR A 107 14.85 10.01 -13.01
N ALA A 108 13.66 9.56 -12.61
CA ALA A 108 13.41 8.17 -12.25
C ALA A 108 12.72 7.41 -13.40
N ASP A 109 13.05 6.14 -13.55
CA ASP A 109 12.31 5.22 -14.41
C ASP A 109 11.09 4.67 -13.66
N VAL A 110 10.02 4.33 -14.38
CA VAL A 110 8.84 3.69 -13.80
C VAL A 110 8.42 2.47 -14.61
N GLU A 111 8.26 1.35 -13.92
CA GLU A 111 7.65 0.14 -14.46
C GLU A 111 6.26 -0.07 -13.85
N VAL A 112 5.25 -0.20 -14.71
CA VAL A 112 3.88 -0.51 -14.29
C VAL A 112 3.68 -2.02 -14.32
N VAL A 113 3.36 -2.60 -13.17
CA VAL A 113 3.26 -4.06 -12.99
C VAL A 113 1.84 -4.49 -12.63
N LYS A 114 1.43 -5.67 -13.08
CA LYS A 114 0.17 -6.31 -12.69
C LYS A 114 0.40 -7.26 -11.52
N LEU A 115 -0.50 -7.22 -10.55
CA LEU A 115 -0.44 -8.01 -9.33
C LEU A 115 -1.75 -8.79 -9.15
N PRO A 116 -1.71 -9.94 -8.47
CA PRO A 116 -2.92 -10.61 -8.03
C PRO A 116 -3.82 -9.66 -7.22
N VAL A 117 -5.13 -9.89 -7.30
CA VAL A 117 -6.09 -9.18 -6.44
C VAL A 117 -5.81 -9.54 -4.98
N ILE A 118 -5.53 -8.52 -4.17
CA ILE A 118 -5.15 -8.69 -2.76
C ILE A 118 -6.35 -8.64 -1.80
N LEU A 119 -7.48 -8.09 -2.24
CA LEU A 119 -8.73 -8.11 -1.48
C LEU A 119 -9.40 -9.46 -1.72
N SER A 120 -9.44 -10.29 -0.69
CA SER A 120 -10.08 -11.60 -0.73
C SER A 120 -10.65 -11.93 0.63
N TYR A 121 -11.90 -12.39 0.66
CA TYR A 121 -12.62 -12.67 1.88
C TYR A 121 -13.08 -14.14 1.90
N PRO A 122 -12.91 -14.86 3.01
CA PRO A 122 -13.35 -16.26 3.12
C PRO A 122 -14.88 -16.38 3.23
N SER A 123 -15.58 -15.30 3.57
CA SER A 123 -17.03 -15.24 3.64
C SER A 123 -17.53 -13.80 3.53
N VAL A 124 -18.83 -13.64 3.27
CA VAL A 124 -19.48 -12.32 3.27
C VAL A 124 -19.41 -11.69 4.66
N ASP A 125 -19.51 -12.46 5.74
CA ASP A 125 -19.38 -11.94 7.11
C ASP A 125 -18.04 -11.24 7.33
N VAL A 126 -16.94 -11.87 6.91
CA VAL A 126 -15.60 -11.27 7.00
C VAL A 126 -15.48 -10.05 6.09
N ALA A 127 -16.05 -10.12 4.88
CA ALA A 127 -16.07 -8.98 3.98
C ALA A 127 -16.80 -7.77 4.59
N VAL A 128 -17.95 -7.99 5.25
CA VAL A 128 -18.72 -6.94 5.93
C VAL A 128 -17.89 -6.31 7.05
N GLU A 129 -17.20 -7.10 7.85
CA GLU A 129 -16.35 -6.58 8.93
C GLU A 129 -15.22 -5.70 8.39
N GLU A 130 -14.41 -6.23 7.46
CA GLU A 130 -13.24 -5.51 6.94
C GLU A 130 -13.63 -4.29 6.10
N VAL A 131 -14.64 -4.41 5.24
CA VAL A 131 -15.09 -3.31 4.38
C VAL A 131 -15.81 -2.23 5.20
N SER A 132 -16.52 -2.58 6.27
CA SER A 132 -17.11 -1.60 7.18
C SER A 132 -16.04 -0.73 7.85
N GLU A 133 -14.92 -1.33 8.28
CA GLU A 133 -13.79 -0.59 8.83
C GLU A 133 -13.13 0.30 7.77
N GLN A 134 -12.89 -0.24 6.57
CA GLN A 134 -12.30 0.51 5.45
C GLN A 134 -13.14 1.73 5.07
N LEU A 135 -14.46 1.56 5.03
CA LEU A 135 -15.42 2.62 4.68
C LEU A 135 -15.77 3.54 5.85
N ILE A 136 -15.26 3.27 7.06
CA ILE A 136 -15.53 4.07 8.27
C ILE A 136 -17.04 4.15 8.55
N LEU A 137 -17.73 3.01 8.46
CA LEU A 137 -19.17 2.95 8.68
C LEU A 137 -19.53 2.82 10.16
N PRO A 138 -20.69 3.32 10.58
CA PRO A 138 -21.24 3.04 11.90
C PRO A 138 -21.46 1.54 12.13
N GLY A 139 -21.24 1.09 13.36
CA GLY A 139 -21.35 -0.32 13.74
C GLY A 139 -22.77 -0.83 14.00
N ASP A 140 -23.82 -0.15 13.50
CA ASP A 140 -25.21 -0.54 13.74
C ASP A 140 -25.72 -1.63 12.78
N ASP A 141 -26.76 -2.34 13.19
CA ASP A 141 -27.31 -3.48 12.46
C ASP A 141 -27.90 -3.12 11.09
N ALA A 142 -28.44 -1.91 10.94
CA ALA A 142 -29.05 -1.50 9.67
C ALA A 142 -27.97 -1.28 8.62
N THR A 143 -26.93 -0.52 8.98
CA THR A 143 -25.76 -0.28 8.12
C THR A 143 -25.05 -1.58 7.73
N ARG A 144 -24.85 -2.50 8.69
CA ARG A 144 -24.24 -3.81 8.43
C ARG A 144 -25.07 -4.66 7.45
N LYS A 145 -26.39 -4.69 7.58
CA LYS A 145 -27.28 -5.43 6.68
C LYS A 145 -27.27 -4.85 5.27
N GLU A 146 -27.25 -3.52 5.15
CA GLU A 146 -27.15 -2.85 3.87
C GLU A 146 -25.82 -3.15 3.17
N LEU A 147 -24.69 -3.00 3.88
CA LEU A 147 -23.37 -3.34 3.33
C LEU A 147 -23.29 -4.81 2.90
N ARG A 148 -23.83 -5.73 3.70
CA ARG A 148 -23.89 -7.16 3.35
C ARG A 148 -24.53 -7.36 1.98
N HIS A 149 -25.68 -6.76 1.74
CA HIS A 149 -26.41 -6.95 0.48
C HIS A 149 -25.61 -6.41 -0.72
N LEU A 150 -24.99 -5.23 -0.57
CA LEU A 150 -24.12 -4.66 -1.60
C LEU A 150 -22.90 -5.54 -1.89
N LEU A 151 -22.30 -6.15 -0.87
CA LEU A 151 -21.16 -7.05 -1.02
C LEU A 151 -21.54 -8.39 -1.66
N GLU A 152 -22.72 -8.93 -1.35
CA GLU A 152 -23.27 -10.14 -1.99
C GLU A 152 -23.47 -9.94 -3.49
N ASP A 153 -23.89 -8.74 -3.91
CA ASP A 153 -24.08 -8.40 -5.32
C ASP A 153 -22.76 -8.06 -6.05
N TRP A 154 -21.79 -7.47 -5.35
CA TRP A 154 -20.56 -6.96 -5.95
C TRP A 154 -19.42 -7.98 -5.99
N LEU A 155 -19.24 -8.76 -4.93
CA LEU A 155 -18.13 -9.71 -4.84
C LEU A 155 -18.40 -10.96 -5.67
N VAL A 156 -17.34 -11.51 -6.26
CA VAL A 156 -17.41 -12.74 -7.06
C VAL A 156 -16.57 -13.84 -6.42
N GLU A 157 -17.03 -15.07 -6.51
CA GLU A 157 -16.28 -16.23 -6.02
C GLU A 157 -15.15 -16.60 -6.99
N ARG A 158 -13.92 -16.67 -6.48
CA ARG A 158 -12.73 -17.17 -7.20
C ARG A 158 -11.87 -17.99 -6.25
N ASN A 159 -11.60 -19.24 -6.62
CA ASN A 159 -10.77 -20.17 -5.83
C ASN A 159 -11.24 -20.34 -4.37
N GLY A 160 -12.55 -20.38 -4.14
CA GLY A 160 -13.14 -20.53 -2.80
C GLY A 160 -13.04 -19.27 -1.92
N MET A 161 -12.69 -18.12 -2.50
CA MET A 161 -12.65 -16.81 -1.84
C MET A 161 -13.55 -15.83 -2.58
N LEU A 162 -14.15 -14.89 -1.86
CA LEU A 162 -14.86 -13.75 -2.43
C LEU A 162 -13.88 -12.63 -2.74
N VAL A 163 -13.89 -12.11 -3.96
CA VAL A 163 -12.99 -11.04 -4.40
C VAL A 163 -13.74 -9.95 -5.15
N PRO A 164 -13.24 -8.70 -5.19
CA PRO A 164 -13.75 -7.69 -6.10
C PRO A 164 -13.67 -8.16 -7.57
N PRO A 165 -14.60 -7.74 -8.44
CA PRO A 165 -14.69 -8.18 -9.84
C PRO A 165 -13.65 -7.48 -10.73
N VAL A 166 -12.39 -7.46 -10.31
CA VAL A 166 -11.25 -6.91 -11.05
C VAL A 166 -10.28 -8.04 -11.40
N GLU A 167 -9.54 -7.89 -12.50
CA GLU A 167 -8.60 -8.93 -12.96
C GLU A 167 -7.27 -8.87 -12.22
N ALA A 168 -6.79 -7.67 -11.90
CA ALA A 168 -5.50 -7.45 -11.28
C ALA A 168 -5.46 -6.11 -10.54
N MET A 169 -4.57 -6.03 -9.55
CA MET A 169 -4.12 -4.75 -9.01
C MET A 169 -2.98 -4.21 -9.87
N ILE A 170 -2.86 -2.88 -9.95
CA ILE A 170 -1.77 -2.24 -10.68
C ILE A 170 -0.80 -1.61 -9.68
N GLY A 171 0.47 -1.99 -9.79
CA GLY A 171 1.59 -1.42 -9.05
C GLY A 171 2.48 -0.58 -9.95
N ALA A 172 3.32 0.23 -9.33
CA ALA A 172 4.35 1.01 -9.98
C ALA A 172 5.65 0.83 -9.20
N ILE A 173 6.71 0.43 -9.90
CA ILE A 173 8.06 0.34 -9.38
C ILE A 173 8.83 1.53 -9.96
N ILE A 174 9.13 2.49 -9.10
CA ILE A 174 9.95 3.67 -9.44
C ILE A 174 11.41 3.30 -9.14
N THR A 175 12.30 3.55 -10.09
CA THR A 175 13.72 3.25 -10.00
C THR A 175 14.54 4.53 -10.09
N VAL A 176 15.38 4.77 -9.08
CA VAL A 176 16.37 5.85 -9.09
C VAL A 176 17.76 5.21 -9.10
N GLN A 177 18.50 5.42 -10.19
CA GLN A 177 19.88 4.98 -10.34
C GLN A 177 20.84 6.11 -9.97
N LYS A 178 22.00 5.76 -9.40
CA LYS A 178 23.11 6.68 -9.11
C LYS A 178 24.27 6.49 -10.07
#